data_AF-A0A9P9D2E7-F1
#
_entry.id   AF-A0A9P9D2E7-F1
#
_cell.length_a   1.000
_cell.length_b   1.000
_cell.length_c   1.000
_cell.angle_alpha   90.00
_cell.angle_beta   90.00
_cell.angle_gamma   90.00
#
_symmetry.space_group_name_H-M   'P 1'
#
loop_
_entity.id
_entity.type
_entity.pdbx_description
1 polymer ?
#
loop_
_entity_poly.entity_id
_entity_poly.type
_entity_poly.pdbx_seq_one_letter_code
_entity_poly.pdbx_strand_id
1 'polypeptide(L)'
;NLEFYSKFKHVKTHGTERGVCHNLKSSYNEKTTMIYFNPSTPSWPDPKGYTAYSKADCTGNKYFGSSGWQYPDDNGDGTRFRSYRVTKN
;
A
#
# COMPACT_ATOMS: atom_id res chain seq x y z
N ASN A 1 -2.01 -9.86 -2.67
CA ASN A 1 -2.46 -8.60 -3.31
C ASN A 1 -2.39 -7.47 -2.32
N LEU A 2 -1.96 -6.31 -2.79
CA LEU A 2 -2.04 -5.03 -2.08
C LEU A 2 -2.82 -4.07 -2.98
N GLU A 3 -3.84 -3.41 -2.46
CA GLU A 3 -4.81 -2.66 -3.26
C GLU A 3 -5.09 -1.32 -2.61
N PHE A 4 -4.99 -0.25 -3.39
CA PHE A 4 -5.18 1.12 -2.95
C PHE A 4 -6.47 1.69 -3.53
N TYR A 5 -7.34 2.19 -2.66
CA TYR A 5 -8.65 2.69 -3.00
C TYR A 5 -8.74 4.18 -2.68
N SER A 6 -9.33 4.93 -3.59
CA SER A 6 -9.75 6.32 -3.43
C SER A 6 -11.23 6.40 -3.80
N LYS A 7 -11.85 7.58 -3.64
CA LYS A 7 -13.26 7.75 -3.99
C LYS A 7 -13.58 7.41 -5.45
N PHE A 8 -12.65 7.66 -6.38
CA PHE A 8 -12.90 7.48 -7.82
C PHE A 8 -11.97 6.48 -8.51
N LYS A 9 -10.88 6.06 -7.84
CA LYS A 9 -9.86 5.17 -8.43
C LYS A 9 -9.47 4.04 -7.50
N HIS A 10 -9.09 2.94 -8.11
CA HIS A 10 -8.53 1.77 -7.45
C HIS A 10 -7.30 1.30 -8.24
N VAL A 11 -6.23 0.94 -7.53
CA VAL A 11 -5.05 0.30 -8.10
C VAL A 11 -4.74 -0.99 -7.35
N LYS A 12 -4.70 -2.09 -8.09
CA LYS A 12 -4.21 -3.38 -7.63
C LYS A 12 -2.72 -3.53 -7.91
N THR A 13 -1.96 -3.93 -6.91
CA THR A 13 -0.51 -4.08 -6.95
C THR A 13 -0.06 -5.44 -6.44
N HIS A 14 1.24 -5.70 -6.54
CA HIS A 14 1.85 -6.95 -6.07
C HIS A 14 2.09 -6.87 -4.56
N GLY A 15 1.42 -7.73 -3.81
CA GLY A 15 1.51 -7.79 -2.35
C GLY A 15 2.51 -8.81 -1.81
N THR A 16 3.39 -9.34 -2.67
CA THR A 16 4.21 -10.53 -2.37
C THR A 16 5.71 -10.29 -2.56
N GLU A 17 6.10 -9.30 -3.36
CA GLU A 17 7.50 -8.96 -3.59
C GLU A 17 8.05 -8.13 -2.43
N ARG A 18 8.90 -8.75 -1.63
CA ARG A 18 9.31 -8.19 -0.34
C ARG A 18 10.58 -7.38 -0.48
N GLY A 19 10.64 -6.25 0.23
CA GLY A 19 11.85 -5.45 0.32
C GLY A 19 12.13 -4.62 -0.94
N VAL A 20 11.33 -4.72 -2.00
CA VAL A 20 11.45 -3.91 -3.21
C VAL A 20 10.47 -2.72 -3.12
N CYS A 21 10.94 -1.55 -3.55
CA CYS A 21 10.09 -0.37 -3.64
C CYS A 21 9.35 -0.39 -4.98
N HIS A 22 8.05 -0.12 -4.94
CA HIS A 22 7.22 -0.06 -6.14
C HIS A 22 6.46 1.27 -6.18
N ASN A 23 6.58 1.98 -7.31
CA ASN A 23 5.77 3.16 -7.58
C ASN A 23 4.35 2.74 -7.99
N LEU A 24 3.36 3.43 -7.45
CA LEU A 24 1.98 3.33 -7.93
C LEU A 24 1.88 4.00 -9.31
N LYS A 25 0.87 3.59 -10.09
CA LYS A 25 0.58 4.23 -11.37
C LYS A 25 0.44 5.73 -11.18
N SER A 26 1.09 6.52 -12.04
CA SER A 26 1.10 7.99 -11.94
C SER A 26 -0.32 8.60 -11.92
N SER A 27 -1.26 7.94 -12.62
CA SER A 27 -2.68 8.26 -12.69
C SER A 27 -3.44 8.10 -11.36
N TYR A 28 -2.90 7.37 -10.39
CA TYR A 28 -3.43 7.29 -9.02
C TYR A 28 -2.89 8.46 -8.20
N ASN A 29 -3.53 9.61 -8.39
CA ASN A 29 -3.14 10.92 -7.83
C ASN A 29 -4.12 11.44 -6.77
N GLU A 30 -5.09 10.62 -6.38
CA GLU A 30 -6.10 10.97 -5.41
C GLU A 30 -5.70 10.54 -4.00
N LYS A 31 -6.43 11.07 -3.03
CA LYS A 31 -6.29 10.69 -1.64
C LYS A 31 -6.78 9.25 -1.44
N THR A 32 -5.94 8.44 -0.79
CA THR A 32 -6.29 7.04 -0.50
C THR A 32 -7.21 6.99 0.71
N THR A 33 -8.41 6.46 0.52
CA THR A 33 -9.42 6.31 1.58
C THR A 33 -9.34 4.94 2.23
N MET A 34 -8.92 3.93 1.48
CA MET A 34 -8.91 2.55 1.95
C MET A 34 -7.76 1.78 1.29
N ILE A 35 -7.19 0.83 2.03
CA ILE A 35 -6.17 -0.09 1.54
C ILE A 35 -6.61 -1.52 1.92
N TYR A 36 -6.45 -2.45 0.98
CA TYR A 36 -6.63 -3.87 1.25
C TYR A 36 -5.31 -4.59 1.05
N PHE A 37 -4.89 -5.32 2.08
CA PHE A 37 -3.69 -6.15 2.01
C PHE A 37 -4.04 -7.60 2.33
N ASN A 38 -4.03 -8.44 1.30
CA ASN A 38 -4.17 -9.87 1.42
C ASN A 38 -3.00 -10.54 0.71
N PRO A 39 -1.84 -10.63 1.35
CA PRO A 39 -0.72 -11.39 0.84
C PRO A 39 -1.08 -12.87 1.00
N SER A 40 -1.52 -13.52 -0.08
CA SER A 40 -1.70 -14.96 -0.10
C SER A 40 -0.69 -15.52 -1.08
N THR A 41 0.29 -16.25 -0.55
CA THR A 41 1.30 -16.98 -1.32
C THR A 41 1.28 -18.46 -0.93
N PRO A 42 0.96 -19.38 -1.87
CA PRO A 42 0.88 -20.81 -1.56
C PRO A 42 2.19 -21.45 -1.11
N SER A 43 3.34 -20.83 -1.40
CA SER A 43 4.66 -21.48 -1.32
C SER A 43 5.65 -20.82 -0.34
N TRP A 44 5.24 -19.74 0.33
CA TRP A 44 6.11 -18.96 1.22
C TRP A 44 5.31 -18.45 2.41
N PRO A 45 5.94 -18.17 3.57
CA PRO A 45 5.25 -17.45 4.63
C PRO A 45 4.68 -16.15 4.05
N ASP A 46 3.47 -15.77 4.42
CA ASP A 46 2.90 -14.52 3.93
C ASP A 46 3.60 -13.32 4.61
N PRO A 47 3.96 -12.26 3.88
CA PRO A 47 4.41 -11.02 4.51
C PRO A 47 3.33 -10.46 5.45
N LYS A 48 3.70 -10.02 6.66
CA LYS A 48 2.73 -9.53 7.65
C LYS A 48 2.32 -8.07 7.48
N GLY A 49 2.99 -7.32 6.61
CA GLY A 49 2.67 -5.91 6.41
C GLY A 49 3.27 -5.27 5.18
N TYR A 50 3.01 -3.97 5.08
CA TYR A 50 3.54 -3.10 4.05
C TYR A 50 3.78 -1.70 4.63
N THR A 51 4.57 -0.92 3.90
CA THR A 51 4.69 0.52 4.12
C THR A 51 4.26 1.23 2.84
N ALA A 52 3.32 2.16 2.96
CA ALA A 52 2.92 3.07 1.89
C ALA A 52 3.53 4.46 2.12
N TYR A 53 3.87 5.16 1.03
CA TYR A 53 4.64 6.39 1.07
C TYR A 53 3.96 7.51 0.28
N SER A 54 4.02 8.74 0.79
CA SER A 54 3.35 9.89 0.16
C SER A 54 4.02 10.36 -1.15
N LYS A 55 5.28 9.99 -1.38
CA LYS A 55 6.05 10.30 -2.59
C LYS A 55 6.50 9.02 -3.28
N ALA A 56 6.97 9.16 -4.52
CA ALA A 56 7.58 8.06 -5.26
C ALA A 56 8.87 7.59 -4.60
N ASP A 57 9.35 6.41 -5.03
CA ASP A 57 10.63 5.83 -4.65
C ASP A 57 10.77 5.59 -3.14
N CYS A 58 9.64 5.34 -2.47
CA CYS A 58 9.53 5.04 -1.05
C CYS A 58 10.08 6.15 -0.15
N THR A 59 9.76 7.39 -0.52
CA THR A 59 10.15 8.61 0.21
C THR A 59 8.95 9.36 0.80
N GLY A 60 9.20 10.32 1.68
CA GLY A 60 8.15 11.13 2.31
C GLY A 60 7.48 10.44 3.51
N ASN A 61 6.24 10.85 3.78
CA ASN A 61 5.47 10.37 4.93
C ASN A 61 5.13 8.89 4.73
N LYS A 62 5.19 8.13 5.82
CA LYS A 62 5.03 6.68 5.81
C LYS A 62 3.74 6.30 6.52
N TYR A 63 3.04 5.33 5.95
CA TYR A 63 1.92 4.64 6.58
C TYR A 63 2.27 3.16 6.68
N PHE A 64 2.15 2.60 7.88
CA PHE A 64 2.41 1.19 8.14
C PHE A 64 1.08 0.44 8.21
N GLY A 65 0.90 -0.55 7.35
CA GLY A 65 -0.30 -1.38 7.32
C GLY A 65 0.02 -2.85 7.52
N SER A 66 -0.97 -3.59 8.02
CA SER A 66 -0.96 -5.04 8.22
C SER A 66 -1.96 -5.71 7.26
N SER A 67 -2.20 -7.01 7.41
CA SER A 67 -3.21 -7.72 6.61
C SER A 67 -4.63 -7.25 6.91
N GLY A 68 -5.53 -7.41 5.92
CA GLY A 68 -6.94 -7.03 6.01
C GLY A 68 -7.26 -5.69 5.36
N TRP A 69 -8.34 -5.07 5.82
CA TRP A 69 -8.77 -3.73 5.40
C TRP A 69 -8.21 -2.67 6.35
N GLN A 70 -7.72 -1.57 5.78
CA GLN A 70 -7.25 -0.41 6.51
C GLN A 70 -7.84 0.88 5.95
N TYR A 71 -8.05 1.87 6.83
CA TYR A 71 -8.66 3.16 6.50
C TYR A 71 -7.70 4.29 6.92
N PRO A 72 -6.67 4.59 6.10
CA PRO A 72 -5.66 5.60 6.44
C PRO A 72 -6.24 7.02 6.60
N ASP A 73 -7.41 7.26 6.02
CA ASP A 73 -8.06 8.57 6.05
C ASP A 73 -8.78 8.87 7.37
N ASP A 74 -9.29 7.84 8.06
CA ASP A 74 -10.08 8.01 9.29
C ASP A 74 -9.23 8.61 10.43
N ASN A 75 -7.90 8.45 10.35
CA ASN A 75 -6.95 9.03 11.30
C ASN A 75 -6.47 10.44 10.91
N GLY A 76 -7.03 11.06 9.87
CA GLY A 76 -6.74 12.45 9.48
C GLY A 76 -5.46 12.67 8.69
N ASP A 77 -4.64 11.63 8.46
CA ASP A 77 -3.38 11.75 7.71
C ASP A 77 -3.58 11.89 6.20
N GLY A 78 -4.80 11.63 5.70
CA GLY A 78 -5.26 11.98 4.35
C GLY A 78 -4.24 11.85 3.23
N THR A 79 -3.43 10.79 3.26
CA THR A 79 -2.21 10.75 2.46
C THR A 79 -2.50 10.16 1.10
N ARG A 80 -2.16 10.94 0.07
CA ARG A 80 -2.02 10.42 -1.30
C ARG A 80 -0.76 9.56 -1.34
N PHE A 81 -0.92 8.25 -1.44
CA PHE A 81 0.22 7.36 -1.60
C PHE A 81 0.69 7.31 -3.05
N ARG A 82 2.00 7.18 -3.23
CA ARG A 82 2.67 7.18 -4.55
C ARG A 82 3.63 6.02 -4.73
N SER A 83 4.05 5.38 -3.65
CA SER A 83 4.81 4.13 -3.71
C SER A 83 4.54 3.28 -2.47
N TYR A 84 4.94 2.02 -2.55
CA TYR A 84 4.80 1.07 -1.45
C TYR A 84 5.98 0.09 -1.40
N ARG A 85 6.14 -0.55 -0.24
CA ARG A 85 7.09 -1.65 -0.01
C ARG A 85 6.42 -2.71 0.86
N VAL A 86 6.41 -3.96 0.42
CA VAL A 86 5.96 -5.07 1.27
C VAL A 86 7.08 -5.40 2.25
N THR A 87 6.78 -5.44 3.55
CA THR A 87 7.80 -5.68 4.59
C THR A 87 8.04 -7.17 4.76
N LYS A 88 9.32 -7.57 4.87
CA LYS A 88 9.68 -8.87 5.47
C LYS A 88 9.39 -8.75 6.96
N ASN A 89 8.75 -9.75 7.54
CA ASN A 89 8.56 -9.86 8.99
C ASN A 89 9.82 -9.49 9.76
#